data_AF-A0A3B6BXG5-F1
#
_entry.id   AF-A0A3B6BXG5-F1
#
_cell.length_a   1.000
_cell.length_b   1.000
_cell.length_c   1.000
_cell.angle_alpha   90.00
_cell.angle_beta   90.00
_cell.angle_gamma   90.00
#
_symmetry.space_group_name_H-M   'P 1'
#
loop_
_entity.id
_entity.type
_entity.pdbx_description
1 polymer ?
#
loop_
_entity_poly.entity_id
_entity_poly.type
_entity_poly.pdbx_seq_one_letter_code
_entity_poly.pdbx_strand_id
1 'polypeptide(L)'
;MARCMKNIGKGLFAATKVLICLCLVTLLVMSSEEMGSETCDKDWSLTWDNSSCILHGTCNKPCRRENFERGICKKLFHCMCYRHCNIESI
;
A
#
# COMPACT_ATOMS: atom_id res chain seq x y z
N MET A 1 37.45 20.92 10.12
CA MET A 1 38.30 20.69 11.31
C MET A 1 38.08 19.26 11.78
N ALA A 2 39.17 18.60 12.17
CA ALA A 2 39.32 17.17 12.39
C ALA A 2 38.48 16.56 13.52
N ARG A 3 38.09 15.28 13.39
CA ARG A 3 38.67 14.20 14.22
C ARG A 3 38.29 12.79 13.75
N CYS A 4 39.34 12.04 13.46
CA CYS A 4 39.37 10.60 13.27
C CYS A 4 38.71 9.84 14.41
N MET A 5 37.99 8.77 14.12
CA MET A 5 38.10 7.52 14.89
C MET A 5 38.07 6.33 13.92
N LYS A 6 39.26 6.01 13.42
CA LYS A 6 39.63 4.71 12.88
C LYS A 6 40.03 3.84 14.09
N ASN A 7 39.38 2.69 14.23
CA ASN A 7 39.81 1.44 14.90
C ASN A 7 38.72 0.84 15.79
N ILE A 8 37.85 0.00 15.23
CA ILE A 8 37.40 -1.22 15.91
C ILE A 8 37.39 -2.34 14.87
N GLY A 9 38.60 -2.78 14.51
CA GLY A 9 38.81 -4.06 13.85
C GLY A 9 38.44 -5.19 14.81
N LYS A 10 37.92 -6.29 14.24
CA LYS A 10 37.64 -7.63 14.81
C LYS A 10 36.20 -7.97 15.22
N GLY A 11 35.31 -7.01 15.51
CA GLY A 11 33.87 -7.31 15.75
C GLY A 11 33.01 -7.35 14.47
N LEU A 12 33.56 -6.82 13.38
CA LEU A 12 32.80 -6.39 12.21
C LEU A 12 32.24 -7.57 11.38
N PHE A 13 32.90 -8.72 11.31
CA PHE A 13 32.51 -9.78 10.35
C PHE A 13 31.21 -10.52 10.70
N ALA A 14 30.92 -10.74 11.99
CA ALA A 14 29.69 -11.41 12.43
C ALA A 14 28.51 -10.44 12.48
N ALA A 15 28.74 -9.22 12.99
CA ALA A 15 27.76 -8.14 12.98
C ALA A 15 27.38 -7.75 11.54
N THR A 16 28.33 -7.77 10.60
CA THR A 16 28.08 -7.47 9.18
C THR A 16 27.11 -8.47 8.55
N LYS A 17 27.23 -9.77 8.81
CA LYS A 17 26.26 -10.75 8.28
C LYS A 17 24.86 -10.52 8.84
N VAL A 18 24.73 -10.31 10.14
CA VAL A 18 23.43 -10.05 10.79
C VAL A 18 22.82 -8.73 10.29
N LEU A 19 23.63 -7.69 10.17
CA LEU A 19 23.19 -6.37 9.68
C LEU A 19 22.79 -6.44 8.19
N ILE A 20 23.55 -7.16 7.37
CA ILE A 20 23.21 -7.41 5.95
C ILE A 20 21.90 -8.20 5.86
N CYS A 21 21.73 -9.26 6.64
CA CYS A 21 20.49 -10.03 6.67
C CYS A 21 19.30 -9.17 7.11
N LEU A 22 19.48 -8.33 8.13
CA LEU A 22 18.44 -7.41 8.60
C LEU A 22 18.07 -6.40 7.51
N CYS A 23 19.06 -5.84 6.81
CA CYS A 23 18.85 -4.93 5.67
C CYS A 23 18.15 -5.62 4.49
N LEU A 24 18.48 -6.87 4.19
CA LEU A 24 17.82 -7.63 3.12
C LEU A 24 16.36 -7.94 3.49
N VAL A 25 16.08 -8.26 4.77
CA VAL A 25 14.72 -8.48 5.26
C VAL A 25 13.91 -7.19 5.22
N THR A 26 14.47 -6.05 5.64
CA THR A 26 13.75 -4.77 5.54
C THR A 26 13.49 -4.35 4.10
N LEU A 27 14.45 -4.57 3.19
CA LEU A 27 14.24 -4.32 1.75
C LEU A 27 13.17 -5.24 1.15
N LEU A 28 13.14 -6.52 1.53
CA LEU A 28 12.10 -7.47 1.10
C LEU A 28 10.72 -7.12 1.65
N VAL A 29 10.65 -6.70 2.93
CA VAL A 29 9.40 -6.24 3.56
C VAL A 29 8.88 -5.00 2.84
N MET A 30 9.73 -4.02 2.55
CA MET A 30 9.34 -2.82 1.78
C MET A 30 8.94 -3.14 0.34
N SER A 31 9.55 -4.15 -0.29
CA SER A 31 9.17 -4.60 -1.63
C SER A 31 7.84 -5.36 -1.66
N SER A 32 7.33 -5.81 -0.50
CA SER A 32 6.07 -6.57 -0.40
C SER A 32 4.84 -5.67 -0.27
N GLU A 33 5.01 -4.35 -0.10
CA GLU A 33 3.92 -3.43 0.22
C GLU A 33 3.07 -3.01 -0.98
N GLU A 34 3.42 -3.47 -2.19
CA GLU A 34 2.61 -3.28 -3.40
C GLU A 34 2.01 -4.59 -3.89
N MET A 35 1.37 -5.33 -2.98
CA MET A 35 0.36 -6.31 -3.37
C MET A 35 -0.93 -5.54 -3.72
N GLY A 36 -0.83 -4.75 -4.79
CA GLY A 36 -1.98 -4.18 -5.48
C GLY A 36 -2.81 -5.35 -5.98
N SER A 37 -3.87 -5.67 -5.23
CA SER A 37 -4.96 -6.53 -5.70
C SER A 37 -5.26 -6.20 -7.17
N GLU A 38 -5.59 -7.20 -7.97
CA GLU A 38 -5.93 -7.14 -9.40
C GLU A 38 -7.14 -6.22 -9.72
N THR A 39 -7.04 -4.96 -9.34
CA THR A 39 -8.00 -3.91 -9.63
C THR A 39 -7.60 -3.29 -10.94
N CYS A 40 -8.26 -3.74 -12.02
CA CYS A 40 -8.11 -3.17 -13.34
C CYS A 40 -8.60 -1.72 -13.39
N ASP A 41 -9.73 -1.45 -12.72
CA ASP A 41 -10.36 -0.14 -12.74
C ASP A 41 -10.55 0.42 -11.34
N LYS A 42 -10.22 1.71 -11.22
CA LYS A 42 -10.56 2.53 -10.06
C LYS A 42 -11.07 3.88 -10.54
N ASP A 43 -12.14 4.36 -9.93
CA ASP A 43 -12.69 5.69 -10.22
C ASP A 43 -13.27 6.31 -8.95
N TRP A 44 -13.43 7.63 -8.94
CA TRP A 44 -14.16 8.32 -7.88
C TRP A 44 -15.66 8.04 -8.02
N SER A 45 -16.32 7.78 -6.90
CA SER A 45 -17.77 7.57 -6.92
C SER A 45 -18.48 8.84 -7.38
N LEU A 46 -19.28 8.72 -8.44
CA LEU A 46 -20.12 9.79 -8.96
C LEU A 46 -21.40 9.99 -8.14
N THR A 47 -21.83 8.95 -7.42
CA THR A 47 -23.05 8.93 -6.62
C THR A 47 -22.82 9.17 -5.13
N TRP A 48 -21.57 9.36 -4.70
CA TRP A 48 -21.23 9.68 -3.31
C TRP A 48 -21.60 11.14 -2.99
N ASP A 49 -22.33 11.32 -1.90
CA ASP A 49 -22.87 12.61 -1.45
C ASP A 49 -21.85 13.46 -0.68
N ASN A 50 -20.57 13.09 -0.73
CA ASN A 50 -19.48 13.73 0.02
C ASN A 50 -19.71 13.68 1.55
N SER A 51 -20.52 12.73 2.02
CA SER A 51 -20.70 12.44 3.43
C SER A 51 -19.40 11.88 4.05
N SER A 52 -19.37 11.79 5.38
CA SER A 52 -18.18 11.30 6.09
C SER A 52 -17.88 9.85 5.70
N CYS A 53 -16.73 9.67 5.04
CA CYS A 53 -16.19 8.39 4.62
C CYS A 53 -14.99 8.06 5.51
N ILE A 54 -15.28 7.47 6.67
CA ILE A 54 -14.27 7.07 7.66
C ILE A 54 -14.28 5.55 7.84
N LEU A 55 -15.48 4.96 7.90
CA LEU A 55 -15.64 3.52 8.11
C LEU A 55 -15.43 2.77 6.78
N HIS A 56 -14.62 1.72 6.84
CA HIS A 56 -14.43 0.81 5.73
C HIS A 56 -15.77 0.26 5.24
N GLY A 57 -15.98 0.31 3.93
CA GLY A 57 -17.19 -0.22 3.28
C GLY A 57 -18.42 0.69 3.33
N THR A 58 -18.39 1.86 3.99
CA THR A 58 -19.50 2.83 3.98
C THR A 58 -19.93 3.18 2.57
N CYS A 59 -18.96 3.39 1.69
CA CYS A 59 -19.21 3.77 0.32
C CYS A 59 -19.28 2.59 -0.67
N ASN A 60 -19.35 1.33 -0.17
CA ASN A 60 -19.57 0.16 -1.04
C ASN A 60 -20.91 0.23 -1.76
N LYS A 61 -21.98 0.67 -1.08
CA LYS A 61 -23.33 0.73 -1.65
C LYS A 61 -23.41 1.62 -2.91
N PRO A 62 -22.90 2.87 -2.88
CA PRO A 62 -22.83 3.70 -4.09
C PRO A 62 -21.92 3.10 -5.16
N CYS A 63 -20.73 2.60 -4.81
CA CYS A 63 -19.85 1.94 -5.77
C CYS A 63 -20.51 0.74 -6.48
N ARG A 64 -21.29 -0.08 -5.77
CA ARG A 64 -22.06 -1.18 -6.39
C ARG A 64 -23.13 -0.70 -7.36
N ARG A 65 -23.75 0.45 -7.10
CA ARG A 65 -24.70 1.07 -8.04
C ARG A 65 -24.00 1.54 -9.33
N GLU A 66 -22.73 1.91 -9.23
CA GLU A 66 -21.87 2.32 -10.34
C GLU A 66 -21.17 1.13 -11.03
N ASN A 67 -21.59 -0.12 -10.75
CA ASN A 67 -21.02 -1.36 -11.27
C ASN A 67 -19.57 -1.62 -10.79
N PHE A 68 -19.17 -1.11 -9.63
CA PHE A 68 -17.92 -1.48 -8.97
C PHE A 68 -18.16 -2.48 -7.83
N GLU A 69 -17.17 -3.27 -7.49
CA GLU A 69 -17.32 -4.34 -6.49
C GLU A 69 -17.14 -3.82 -5.06
N ARG A 70 -16.20 -2.89 -4.88
CA ARG A 70 -15.84 -2.34 -3.57
C ARG A 70 -15.55 -0.84 -3.62
N GLY A 71 -15.78 -0.16 -2.50
CA GLY A 71 -15.46 1.23 -2.28
C GLY A 71 -14.52 1.40 -1.09
N ILE A 72 -13.52 2.25 -1.22
CA ILE A 72 -12.58 2.61 -0.16
C ILE A 72 -12.64 4.10 0.06
N CYS A 73 -12.78 4.48 1.32
CA CYS A 73 -12.72 5.88 1.72
C CYS A 73 -11.31 6.45 1.55
N LYS A 74 -11.22 7.60 0.90
CA LYS A 74 -10.00 8.39 0.77
C LYS A 74 -10.29 9.80 1.26
N LYS A 75 -9.33 10.43 1.93
CA LYS A 75 -9.39 11.85 2.33
C LYS A 75 -10.73 12.24 3.01
N LEU A 76 -11.13 11.50 4.05
CA LEU A 76 -12.30 11.71 4.95
C LEU A 76 -13.71 11.84 4.34
N PHE A 77 -13.84 12.27 3.08
CA PHE A 77 -15.10 12.58 2.42
C PHE A 77 -15.18 12.03 1.00
N HIS A 78 -14.10 11.47 0.46
CA HIS A 78 -14.11 10.92 -0.88
C HIS A 78 -14.22 9.40 -0.84
N CYS A 79 -14.97 8.85 -1.80
CA CYS A 79 -15.03 7.43 -2.03
C CYS A 79 -14.36 7.09 -3.37
N MET A 80 -13.39 6.19 -3.33
CA MET A 80 -12.83 5.58 -4.54
C MET A 80 -13.40 4.18 -4.70
N CYS A 81 -14.02 3.94 -5.85
CA CYS A 81 -14.57 2.66 -6.24
C CYS A 81 -13.51 1.84 -6.99
N TYR A 82 -13.58 0.53 -6.83
CA TYR A 82 -12.65 -0.43 -7.41
C TYR A 82 -13.41 -1.61 -8.00
N ARG A 83 -12.99 -2.03 -9.19
CA ARG A 83 -13.49 -3.22 -9.89
C ARG A 83 -12.33 -4.16 -10.14
N HIS A 84 -12.54 -5.45 -9.93
CA HIS A 84 -11.53 -6.44 -10.30
C HIS A 84 -11.53 -6.65 -11.81
N CYS A 85 -10.39 -7.11 -12.31
CA CYS A 85 -10.29 -7.57 -13.68
C CYS A 85 -11.19 -8.80 -13.85
N ASN A 86 -12.35 -8.65 -14.49
CA ASN A 86 -13.05 -9.83 -15.00
C ASN A 86 -12.32 -10.24 -16.27
N ILE A 87 -11.69 -11.41 -16.25
CA ILE A 87 -10.97 -12.00 -17.41
C ILE A 87 -11.93 -12.34 -18.57
N GLU A 88 -13.24 -12.06 -18.42
CA GLU A 88 -14.27 -12.25 -19.46
C GLU A 88 -14.37 -11.07 -20.43
N SER A 89 -13.24 -10.63 -20.99
CA SER A 89 -13.22 -9.79 -22.20
C SER A 89 -12.47 -10.54 -23.30
N ILE A 90 -13.08 -11.60 -23.84
CA ILE A 90 -12.69 -12.25 -25.10
C ILE A 90 -13.69 -11.83 -26.17
#